data_AF-A0A2U1S7W2-F1
#
_entry.id   AF-A0A2U1S7W2-F1
#
_cell.length_a   1.000
_cell.length_b   1.000
_cell.length_c   1.000
_cell.angle_alpha   90.00
_cell.angle_beta   90.00
_cell.angle_gamma   90.00
#
_symmetry.space_group_name_H-M   'P 1'
#
loop_
_entity.id
_entity.type
_entity.pdbx_description
1 polymer ?
#
loop_
_entity_poly.entity_id
_entity_poly.type
_entity_poly.pdbx_seq_one_letter_code
_entity_poly.pdbx_strand_id
1 'polypeptide(L)'
;MLLNWKEEITKIDPDIKFRLNGGWLKTVEELDKSVKNGYSLVGDFVKSGDFEVEYSEGLYLDCNKEGKQSKPQQDYRLFRFKDGKVRLLDMVIDGKQDWAPELWAAVEDEF
;
A
#
# COMPACT_ATOMS: atom_id res chain seq x y z
N MET A 1 10.74 16.68 -0.69
CA MET A 1 11.94 15.80 -0.73
C MET A 1 11.58 14.62 -1.60
N LEU A 2 12.32 14.37 -2.68
CA LEU A 2 12.14 13.15 -3.48
C LEU A 2 12.48 11.94 -2.60
N LEU A 3 11.47 11.13 -2.26
CA LEU A 3 11.66 9.89 -1.54
C LEU A 3 11.27 8.74 -2.46
N ASN A 4 12.23 7.86 -2.74
CA ASN A 4 11.99 6.67 -3.54
C ASN A 4 11.37 5.59 -2.63
N TRP A 5 10.04 5.60 -2.51
CA TRP A 5 9.33 4.66 -1.65
C TRP A 5 9.58 3.19 -2.03
N LYS A 6 9.88 2.90 -3.30
CA LYS A 6 10.26 1.56 -3.73
C LYS A 6 11.56 1.12 -3.04
N GLU A 7 12.56 2.00 -2.94
CA GLU A 7 13.79 1.68 -2.23
C GLU A 7 13.53 1.42 -0.74
N GLU A 8 12.70 2.22 -0.10
CA GLU A 8 12.33 2.03 1.31
C GLU A 8 11.59 0.71 1.53
N ILE A 9 10.63 0.37 0.66
CA ILE A 9 9.95 -0.92 0.71
C ILE A 9 10.92 -2.08 0.44
N THR A 10 11.86 -1.92 -0.50
CA THR A 10 12.88 -2.95 -0.78
C THR A 10 13.87 -3.11 0.38
N LYS A 11 14.12 -2.07 1.18
CA LYS A 11 14.89 -2.19 2.43
C LYS A 11 14.13 -2.95 3.50
N ILE A 12 12.82 -2.78 3.57
CA ILE A 12 11.94 -3.47 4.53
C ILE A 12 11.76 -4.94 4.11
N ASP A 13 11.60 -5.18 2.82
CA ASP A 13 11.32 -6.49 2.21
C ASP A 13 12.24 -6.68 0.97
N PRO A 14 13.47 -7.18 1.16
CA PRO A 14 14.46 -7.28 0.08
C PRO A 14 14.16 -8.38 -0.95
N ASP A 15 13.30 -9.35 -0.60
CA ASP A 15 12.93 -10.46 -1.49
C ASP A 15 11.71 -10.16 -2.37
N ILE A 16 11.10 -8.97 -2.19
CA ILE A 16 9.89 -8.59 -2.91
C ILE A 16 10.13 -8.53 -4.43
N LYS A 17 9.23 -9.17 -5.19
CA LYS A 17 9.15 -8.96 -6.65
C LYS A 17 8.19 -7.82 -6.95
N PHE A 18 8.66 -6.62 -6.63
CA PHE A 18 7.89 -5.39 -6.70
C PHE A 18 7.24 -5.19 -8.08
N ARG A 19 5.90 -5.15 -8.09
CA ARG A 19 5.02 -4.93 -9.26
C ARG A 19 5.23 -5.91 -10.41
N LEU A 20 5.73 -7.12 -10.17
CA LEU A 20 6.03 -8.09 -11.24
C LEU A 20 4.81 -8.37 -12.14
N ASN A 21 3.62 -8.48 -11.56
CA ASN A 21 2.35 -8.67 -12.26
C ASN A 21 1.47 -7.41 -12.18
N GLY A 22 2.07 -6.24 -11.94
CA GLY A 22 1.41 -4.96 -11.78
C GLY A 22 1.03 -4.64 -10.33
N GLY A 23 0.06 -3.75 -10.16
CA GLY A 23 -0.34 -3.23 -8.86
C GLY A 23 -0.75 -1.77 -8.93
N TRP A 24 -1.08 -1.19 -7.79
CA TRP A 24 -1.43 0.22 -7.66
C TRP A 24 -1.03 0.75 -6.29
N LEU A 25 -0.91 2.07 -6.21
CA LEU A 25 -0.74 2.82 -4.98
C LEU A 25 -1.89 3.80 -4.88
N LYS A 26 -2.44 3.99 -3.69
CA LYS A 26 -3.43 5.05 -3.43
C LYS A 26 -3.22 5.69 -2.07
N THR A 27 -3.74 6.89 -1.88
CA THR A 27 -3.84 7.51 -0.55
C THR A 27 -4.97 6.87 0.24
N VAL A 28 -4.90 6.99 1.57
CA VAL A 28 -6.01 6.68 2.48
C VAL A 28 -6.30 7.94 3.28
N GLU A 29 -7.47 8.52 3.02
CA GLU A 29 -7.94 9.77 3.61
C GLU A 29 -9.16 9.54 4.51
N GLU A 30 -9.92 8.48 4.25
CA GLU A 30 -11.08 8.10 5.05
C GLU A 30 -11.24 6.56 5.11
N LEU A 31 -11.93 6.10 6.14
CA LEU A 31 -12.28 4.69 6.33
C LEU A 31 -13.81 4.49 6.24
N ASP A 32 -14.27 3.84 5.16
CA ASP A 32 -15.66 3.41 4.97
C ASP A 32 -15.85 1.95 5.37
N LYS A 33 -16.38 1.72 6.58
CA LYS A 33 -16.66 0.36 7.10
C LYS A 33 -17.91 -0.29 6.52
N SER A 34 -18.64 0.37 5.60
CA SER A 34 -19.80 -0.21 4.93
C SER A 34 -19.45 -1.33 3.94
N VAL A 35 -18.21 -1.33 3.45
CA VAL A 35 -17.64 -2.34 2.55
C VAL A 35 -16.43 -3.00 3.21
N LYS A 36 -16.12 -4.26 2.86
CA LYS A 36 -15.00 -5.04 3.47
C LYS A 36 -13.82 -5.30 2.54
N ASN A 37 -13.84 -4.68 1.37
CA ASN A 37 -12.78 -4.82 0.37
C ASN A 37 -11.95 -3.52 0.32
N GLY A 38 -11.05 -3.43 -0.67
CA GLY A 38 -10.20 -2.26 -0.83
C GLY A 38 -10.93 -0.91 -1.01
N TYR A 39 -12.24 -0.89 -1.26
CA TYR A 39 -13.03 0.35 -1.29
C TYR A 39 -13.28 0.94 0.11
N SER A 40 -13.08 0.16 1.18
CA SER A 40 -13.18 0.67 2.56
C SER A 40 -12.10 1.70 2.88
N LEU A 41 -10.97 1.66 2.17
CA LEU A 41 -9.84 2.56 2.38
C LEU A 41 -9.99 3.70 1.36
N VAL A 42 -10.76 4.72 1.67
CA VAL A 42 -11.14 5.77 0.70
C VAL A 42 -9.95 6.71 0.47
N GLY A 43 -9.68 7.03 -0.80
CA GLY A 43 -8.63 7.95 -1.23
C GLY A 43 -8.34 7.84 -2.71
N ASP A 44 -7.36 8.62 -3.18
CA ASP A 44 -7.04 8.78 -4.59
C ASP A 44 -5.91 7.86 -5.06
N PHE A 45 -6.07 7.29 -6.25
CA PHE A 45 -5.01 6.52 -6.89
C PHE A 45 -3.86 7.44 -7.27
N VAL A 46 -2.67 7.09 -6.78
CA VAL A 46 -1.44 7.78 -7.15
C VAL A 46 -0.98 7.24 -8.49
N LYS A 47 -0.55 8.12 -9.39
CA LYS A 47 -0.10 7.76 -10.74
C LYS A 47 1.05 6.76 -10.65
N SER A 48 0.77 5.51 -10.98
CA SER A 48 1.75 4.43 -10.99
C SER A 48 2.65 4.58 -12.22
N GLY A 49 3.93 4.92 -12.03
CA GLY A 49 4.88 5.04 -13.13
C GLY A 49 6.18 5.73 -12.75
N ASP A 50 6.12 6.75 -11.91
CA ASP A 50 7.31 7.43 -11.39
C ASP A 50 7.46 7.11 -9.90
N PHE A 51 8.37 6.19 -9.59
CA PHE A 51 8.77 5.88 -8.21
C PHE A 51 9.60 7.01 -7.59
N GLU A 52 9.94 8.03 -8.39
CA GLU A 52 10.73 9.22 -8.06
C GLU A 52 9.87 10.49 -8.08
N VAL A 53 8.61 10.43 -7.61
CA VAL A 53 7.80 11.63 -7.38
C VAL A 53 7.85 12.07 -5.92
N GLU A 54 7.59 13.35 -5.69
CA GLU A 54 7.33 13.85 -4.35
C GLU A 54 5.96 13.33 -3.88
N TYR A 55 5.99 12.45 -2.88
CA TYR A 55 4.79 12.01 -2.17
C TYR A 55 4.49 12.99 -1.04
N SER A 56 3.22 13.40 -0.92
CA SER A 56 2.76 14.16 0.23
C SER A 56 2.80 13.30 1.49
N GLU A 57 2.89 13.96 2.65
CA GLU A 57 2.70 13.27 3.92
C GLU A 57 1.27 12.72 4.02
N GLY A 58 1.11 11.53 4.59
CA GLY A 58 -0.20 10.88 4.69
C GLY A 58 -0.12 9.36 4.78
N LEU A 59 -1.29 8.72 4.81
CA LEU A 59 -1.42 7.27 4.71
C LEU A 59 -1.54 6.85 3.25
N TYR A 60 -0.87 5.74 2.94
CA TYR A 60 -0.84 5.17 1.61
C TYR A 60 -1.03 3.67 1.68
N LEU A 61 -1.70 3.16 0.66
CA LEU A 61 -1.97 1.74 0.49
C LEU A 61 -1.38 1.26 -0.83
N ASP A 62 -0.41 0.38 -0.71
CA ASP A 62 0.21 -0.31 -1.83
C ASP A 62 -0.44 -1.68 -2.06
N CYS A 63 -0.85 -1.95 -3.30
CA CYS A 63 -1.30 -3.27 -3.75
C CYS A 63 -0.27 -3.88 -4.70
N ASN A 64 0.69 -4.60 -4.17
CA ASN A 64 1.72 -5.28 -4.94
C ASN A 64 1.19 -6.60 -5.53
N LYS A 65 1.28 -6.79 -6.85
CA LYS A 65 0.97 -8.08 -7.48
C LYS A 65 2.25 -8.78 -7.91
N GLU A 66 2.51 -9.94 -7.34
CA GLU A 66 3.69 -10.74 -7.63
C GLU A 66 3.38 -12.23 -7.82
N GLY A 67 4.38 -13.11 -7.78
CA GLY A 67 4.22 -14.54 -8.02
C GLY A 67 4.02 -14.91 -9.50
N LYS A 68 3.39 -16.06 -9.75
CA LYS A 68 3.18 -16.57 -11.12
C LYS A 68 2.07 -15.78 -11.81
N GLN A 69 2.27 -15.41 -13.08
CA GLN A 69 1.27 -14.68 -13.86
C GLN A 69 -0.11 -15.37 -13.91
N SER A 70 -0.15 -16.70 -13.88
CA SER A 70 -1.40 -17.49 -13.87
C SER A 70 -2.11 -17.53 -12.52
N LYS A 71 -1.40 -17.24 -11.43
CA LYS A 71 -1.94 -17.15 -10.06
C LYS A 71 -1.16 -16.08 -9.30
N PRO A 72 -1.41 -14.80 -9.59
CA PRO A 72 -0.66 -13.72 -8.98
C PRO A 72 -1.02 -13.63 -7.50
N GLN A 73 0.00 -13.54 -6.66
CA GLN A 73 -0.12 -13.18 -5.26
C GLN A 73 -0.41 -11.68 -5.17
N GLN A 74 -1.33 -11.27 -4.29
CA GLN A 74 -1.68 -9.87 -4.09
C GLN A 74 -1.40 -9.49 -2.64
N ASP A 75 -0.38 -8.68 -2.45
CA ASP A 75 0.01 -8.20 -1.13
C ASP A 75 -0.42 -6.75 -0.97
N TYR A 76 -0.95 -6.44 0.21
CA TYR A 76 -1.43 -5.12 0.56
C TYR A 76 -0.56 -4.59 1.69
N ARG A 77 0.06 -3.42 1.50
CA ARG A 77 0.90 -2.79 2.52
C ARG A 77 0.36 -1.41 2.84
N LEU A 78 0.09 -1.17 4.11
CA LEU A 78 -0.29 0.13 4.64
C LEU A 78 0.94 0.81 5.21
N PHE A 79 1.24 2.02 4.74
CA PHE A 79 2.34 2.81 5.27
C PHE A 79 2.01 4.28 5.39
N ARG A 80 2.68 4.91 6.35
CA ARG A 80 2.67 6.35 6.57
C ARG A 80 3.90 6.98 5.95
N PHE A 81 3.72 8.02 5.14
CA PHE A 81 4.78 8.98 4.88
C PHE A 81 4.69 10.13 5.89
N LYS A 82 5.79 10.36 6.59
CA LYS A 82 5.94 11.47 7.53
C LYS A 82 7.41 11.83 7.68
N ASP A 83 7.73 13.13 7.69
CA ASP A 83 9.08 13.65 7.89
C ASP A 83 10.12 13.07 6.90
N GLY A 84 9.69 12.81 5.66
CA GLY A 84 10.54 12.22 4.61
C GLY A 84 10.93 10.76 4.88
N LYS A 85 10.19 10.03 5.71
CA LYS A 85 10.38 8.60 5.99
C LYS A 85 9.12 7.81 5.70
N VAL A 86 9.30 6.57 5.27
CA VAL A 86 8.22 5.57 5.16
C VAL A 86 8.19 4.74 6.43
N ARG A 87 7.01 4.60 7.02
CA ARG A 87 6.79 3.67 8.12
C ARG A 87 5.72 2.67 7.70
N LEU A 88 6.11 1.39 7.60
CA LEU A 88 5.15 0.31 7.41
C LEU A 88 4.32 0.20 8.70
N LEU A 89 3.00 0.32 8.55
CA LEU A 89 2.04 0.23 9.65
C LEU A 89 1.55 -1.20 9.78
N ASP A 90 1.10 -1.77 8.66
CA ASP A 90 0.57 -3.12 8.62
C ASP A 90 0.61 -3.69 7.20
N MET A 91 0.46 -5.00 7.05
CA MET A 91 0.47 -5.68 5.76
C MET A 91 -0.36 -6.97 5.75
N VAL A 92 -1.01 -7.22 4.61
CA VAL A 92 -1.70 -8.47 4.33
C VAL A 92 -1.03 -9.16 3.15
N ILE A 93 -0.51 -10.36 3.37
CA ILE A 93 0.11 -11.20 2.33
C ILE A 93 -0.94 -12.11 1.71
N ASP A 94 -0.92 -12.23 0.38
CA ASP A 94 -1.87 -13.01 -0.42
C ASP A 94 -3.34 -12.71 -0.05
N GLY A 95 -3.66 -11.41 0.02
CA GLY A 95 -4.94 -10.89 0.49
C GLY A 95 -6.11 -11.40 -0.35
N LYS A 96 -7.12 -11.92 0.34
CA LYS A 96 -8.37 -12.44 -0.24
C LYS A 96 -9.48 -11.39 -0.21
N GLN A 97 -10.65 -11.70 -0.75
CA GLN A 97 -11.76 -10.74 -0.94
C GLN A 97 -12.09 -9.82 0.26
N ASP A 98 -11.84 -10.25 1.51
CA ASP A 98 -12.09 -9.51 2.75
C ASP A 98 -10.80 -9.09 3.51
N TRP A 99 -9.69 -8.81 2.80
CA TRP A 99 -8.41 -8.40 3.41
C TRP A 99 -8.45 -7.03 4.09
N ALA A 100 -9.33 -6.12 3.64
CA ALA A 100 -9.26 -4.72 4.06
C ALA A 100 -9.55 -4.48 5.56
N PRO A 101 -10.51 -5.19 6.21
CA PRO A 101 -10.70 -5.15 7.65
C PRO A 101 -9.47 -5.44 8.49
N GLU A 102 -8.50 -6.21 7.98
CA GLU A 102 -7.26 -6.50 8.70
C GLU A 102 -6.44 -5.22 8.91
N LEU A 103 -6.53 -4.25 7.98
CA LEU A 103 -5.80 -2.99 8.05
C LEU A 103 -6.57 -1.88 8.79
N TRP A 104 -7.85 -2.07 9.13
CA TRP A 104 -8.68 -0.99 9.69
C TRP A 104 -8.15 -0.48 11.02
N ALA A 105 -7.69 -1.37 11.89
CA ALA A 105 -7.12 -0.98 13.19
C ALA A 105 -5.91 -0.06 13.02
N ALA A 106 -5.02 -0.37 12.05
CA ALA A 106 -3.84 0.44 11.76
C ALA A 106 -4.19 1.79 11.12
N VAL A 107 -5.29 1.85 10.36
CA VAL A 107 -5.81 3.11 9.78
C VAL A 107 -6.42 3.99 10.87
N GLU A 108 -7.20 3.41 11.78
CA GLU A 108 -7.85 4.13 12.89
C GLU A 108 -6.85 4.70 13.90
N ASP A 109 -5.70 4.05 14.10
CA ASP A 109 -4.64 4.56 15.00
C ASP A 109 -3.94 5.82 14.46
N GLU A 110 -4.10 6.10 13.16
CA GLU A 110 -3.41 7.20 12.47
C GLU A 110 -4.29 8.43 12.17
N PHE A 111 -5.59 8.32 12.44
CA PHE A 111 -6.59 9.40 12.32
C PHE A 111 -6.88 10.01 13.70
#